data_AF-A0A954XLJ2-F1
#
_entry.id   AF-A0A954XLJ2-F1
#
_cell.length_a   1.000
_cell.length_b   1.000
_cell.length_c   1.000
_cell.angle_alpha   90.00
_cell.angle_beta   90.00
_cell.angle_gamma   90.00
#
_symmetry.space_group_name_H-M   'P 1'
#
loop_
_entity.id
_entity.type
_entity.pdbx_description
1 polymer ?
#
loop_
_entity_poly.entity_id
_entity_poly.type
_entity_poly.pdbx_seq_one_letter_code
_entity_poly.pdbx_strand_id
1 'polypeptide(L)'
;MSFDSEDFLSHYNSYKKGRRFIFVPEDTRLSGLTSGVLGFRICGAYLYDTSSEAKLSRLLRFDNLSSLVLRGSRDSTQELEEPVVAIISKLPLRSLAIVGYKVRPEVLDLLGSNLQLAAFQLVSFEDVPLDLGFLKSFPQLETLDLTGYTLVDSATEAPTKIIFLRIAGCVGSGTLDFTSRFPDLAAVEFESSRVSMTALRNLGSLDSLNHLVMFNCSYDEYGSMLTDQLQALAKHGVVVEGDYSYVEETEGGPGP
;
A
#
# COMPACT_ATOMS: atom_id res chain seq x y z
N MET A 1 -2.49 -19.17 5.80
CA MET A 1 -2.52 -18.95 4.34
C MET A 1 -1.22 -18.30 3.93
N SER A 2 -0.49 -18.91 3.00
CA SER A 2 0.66 -18.30 2.34
C SER A 2 0.15 -17.26 1.35
N PHE A 3 0.52 -15.99 1.52
CA PHE A 3 0.32 -14.99 0.47
C PHE A 3 1.26 -15.33 -0.68
N ASP A 4 0.70 -15.95 -1.70
CA ASP A 4 1.42 -16.53 -2.82
C ASP A 4 1.94 -15.41 -3.73
N SER A 5 3.21 -15.51 -4.11
CA SER A 5 3.85 -14.58 -5.05
C SER A 5 3.19 -14.55 -6.44
N GLU A 6 2.26 -15.45 -6.71
CA GLU A 6 1.51 -15.55 -7.96
C GLU A 6 0.43 -14.48 -8.12
N ASP A 7 -0.22 -14.02 -7.04
CA ASP A 7 -1.28 -12.99 -7.14
C ASP A 7 -0.72 -11.60 -7.49
N PHE A 8 0.48 -11.28 -6.99
CA PHE A 8 1.19 -10.05 -7.36
C PHE A 8 1.61 -10.08 -8.84
N LEU A 9 2.07 -11.22 -9.34
CA LEU A 9 2.42 -11.37 -10.75
C LEU A 9 1.17 -11.32 -11.64
N SER A 10 0.02 -11.81 -11.21
CA SER A 10 -1.21 -11.81 -12.02
C SER A 10 -1.77 -10.40 -12.23
N HIS A 11 -1.83 -9.58 -11.16
CA HIS A 11 -2.31 -8.19 -11.25
C HIS A 11 -1.34 -7.33 -12.07
N TYR A 12 -0.03 -7.61 -11.98
CA TYR A 12 1.01 -6.88 -12.69
C TYR A 12 1.18 -7.32 -14.16
N ASN A 13 0.98 -8.60 -14.48
CA ASN A 13 1.09 -9.14 -15.85
C ASN A 13 0.00 -8.61 -16.81
N SER A 14 -1.05 -7.97 -16.30
CA SER A 14 -2.02 -7.23 -17.12
C SER A 14 -1.37 -6.09 -17.93
N TYR A 15 -0.24 -5.56 -17.43
CA TYR A 15 0.67 -4.74 -18.21
C TYR A 15 1.70 -5.64 -18.89
N LYS A 16 1.45 -6.02 -20.16
CA LYS A 16 2.40 -5.78 -21.28
C LYS A 16 2.15 -6.59 -22.55
N LYS A 17 2.34 -5.87 -23.66
CA LYS A 17 3.36 -6.26 -24.65
C LYS A 17 4.61 -5.39 -24.44
N GLY A 18 5.78 -6.01 -24.22
CA GLY A 18 7.09 -5.38 -24.51
C GLY A 18 8.02 -4.91 -23.38
N ARG A 19 7.73 -5.09 -22.08
CA ARG A 19 8.73 -4.79 -21.02
C ARG A 19 9.04 -6.02 -20.15
N ARG A 20 10.18 -6.10 -19.44
CA ARG A 20 10.47 -7.27 -18.57
C ARG A 20 10.69 -6.85 -17.11
N PHE A 21 10.25 -7.73 -16.21
CA PHE A 21 10.59 -7.71 -14.79
C PHE A 21 11.76 -8.64 -14.54
N ILE A 22 12.64 -8.27 -13.63
CA ILE A 22 13.71 -9.14 -13.18
C ILE A 22 13.42 -9.52 -11.74
N PHE A 23 13.29 -10.82 -11.52
CA PHE A 23 13.38 -11.41 -10.20
C PHE A 23 14.85 -11.57 -9.82
N VAL A 24 15.24 -11.03 -8.68
CA VAL A 24 16.62 -11.11 -8.17
C VAL A 24 16.59 -11.87 -6.85
N PRO A 25 16.70 -13.22 -6.90
CA PRO A 25 16.87 -14.02 -5.70
C PRO A 25 18.14 -13.63 -4.93
N GLU A 26 18.19 -13.99 -3.66
CA GLU A 26 19.24 -13.61 -2.71
C GLU A 26 20.67 -13.91 -3.22
N ASP A 27 20.86 -15.03 -3.93
CA ASP A 27 22.16 -15.45 -4.48
C ASP A 27 22.45 -14.94 -5.90
N THR A 28 21.59 -14.09 -6.46
CA THR A 28 21.68 -13.74 -7.88
C THR A 28 22.75 -12.71 -8.14
N ARG A 29 23.79 -13.14 -8.86
CA ARG A 29 24.77 -12.23 -9.45
C ARG A 29 24.12 -11.43 -10.58
N LEU A 30 23.72 -10.20 -10.28
CA LEU A 30 23.26 -9.21 -11.27
C LEU A 30 24.32 -8.83 -12.34
N SER A 31 25.55 -9.35 -12.28
CA SER A 31 26.65 -9.01 -13.20
C SER A 31 26.40 -9.40 -14.66
N GLY A 32 25.46 -10.31 -14.96
CA GLY A 32 25.17 -10.77 -16.33
C GLY A 32 24.12 -9.95 -17.09
N LEU A 33 23.40 -9.04 -16.42
CA LEU A 33 22.35 -8.23 -17.04
C LEU A 33 22.96 -6.97 -17.65
N THR A 34 23.56 -7.11 -18.83
CA THR A 34 23.96 -5.97 -19.66
C THR A 34 22.81 -5.62 -20.60
N SER A 35 22.57 -4.32 -20.80
CA SER A 35 21.52 -3.80 -21.70
C SER A 35 21.72 -4.17 -23.18
N GLY A 36 22.81 -4.86 -23.53
CA GLY A 36 23.29 -5.02 -24.91
C GLY A 36 22.96 -6.34 -25.61
N VAL A 37 22.52 -7.40 -24.93
CA VAL A 37 22.45 -8.73 -25.57
C VAL A 37 21.10 -9.02 -26.25
N LEU A 38 20.04 -8.34 -25.86
CA LEU A 38 18.72 -8.46 -26.47
C LEU A 38 18.05 -7.10 -26.26
N GLY A 39 17.60 -6.40 -27.31
CA GLY A 39 17.10 -5.00 -27.27
C GLY A 39 15.85 -4.73 -26.42
N PHE A 40 15.86 -5.14 -25.16
CA PHE A 40 14.79 -5.05 -24.19
C PHE A 40 15.17 -4.10 -23.07
N ARG A 41 14.18 -3.31 -22.61
CA ARG A 41 14.33 -2.41 -21.47
C ARG A 41 13.77 -3.06 -20.20
N ILE A 42 14.61 -3.13 -19.18
CA ILE A 42 14.21 -3.55 -17.83
C ILE A 42 13.49 -2.37 -17.21
N CYS A 43 12.23 -2.57 -16.82
CA CYS A 43 11.40 -1.52 -16.23
C CYS A 43 10.97 -1.83 -14.80
N GLY A 44 11.30 -3.02 -14.29
CA GLY A 44 11.07 -3.33 -12.90
C GLY A 44 11.96 -4.42 -12.33
N ALA A 45 12.13 -4.36 -11.02
CA ALA A 45 12.94 -5.28 -10.24
C ALA A 45 12.18 -5.74 -9.00
N TYR A 46 12.36 -6.99 -8.63
CA TYR A 46 11.87 -7.58 -7.40
C TYR A 46 13.06 -8.14 -6.63
N LEU A 47 13.27 -7.62 -5.42
CA LEU A 47 14.36 -8.05 -4.55
C LEU A 47 13.79 -8.67 -3.27
N TYR A 48 14.31 -9.84 -2.91
CA TYR A 48 13.93 -10.56 -1.71
C TYR A 48 15.07 -10.56 -0.69
N ASP A 49 14.76 -10.16 0.53
CA ASP A 49 15.67 -10.13 1.69
C ASP A 49 16.98 -9.38 1.39
N THR A 50 16.84 -8.19 0.78
CA THR A 50 18.01 -7.39 0.39
C THR A 50 17.98 -6.01 1.02
N SER A 51 18.56 -5.88 2.21
CA SER A 51 19.13 -4.60 2.66
C SER A 51 20.52 -4.32 2.07
N SER A 52 21.03 -5.19 1.19
CA SER A 52 22.37 -5.03 0.64
C SER A 52 22.46 -3.87 -0.35
N GLU A 53 23.05 -2.76 0.08
CA GLU A 53 23.42 -1.61 -0.74
C GLU A 53 24.10 -2.01 -2.05
N ALA A 54 24.96 -3.04 -2.01
CA ALA A 54 25.71 -3.51 -3.18
C ALA A 54 24.79 -4.09 -4.27
N LYS A 55 23.68 -4.74 -3.90
CA LYS A 55 22.68 -5.25 -4.86
C LYS A 55 21.86 -4.10 -5.44
N LEU A 56 21.39 -3.19 -4.59
CA LEU A 56 20.61 -2.03 -4.99
C LEU A 56 21.39 -1.07 -5.89
N SER A 57 22.67 -0.83 -5.58
CA SER A 57 23.53 0.06 -6.38
C SER A 57 23.68 -0.42 -7.83
N ARG A 58 23.53 -1.72 -8.09
CA ARG A 58 23.55 -2.25 -9.46
C ARG A 58 22.30 -1.88 -10.25
N LEU A 59 21.21 -1.49 -9.59
CA LEU A 59 20.00 -1.01 -10.26
C LEU A 59 20.17 0.39 -10.85
N LEU A 60 21.13 1.18 -10.35
CA LEU A 60 21.40 2.54 -10.81
C LEU A 60 21.83 2.61 -12.28
N ARG A 61 22.25 1.50 -12.89
CA ARG A 61 22.59 1.42 -14.33
C ARG A 61 21.37 1.27 -15.25
N PHE A 62 20.16 1.15 -14.69
CA PHE A 62 18.95 0.93 -15.45
C PHE A 62 18.10 2.20 -15.50
N ASP A 63 18.37 3.06 -16.49
CA ASP A 63 17.69 4.35 -16.65
C ASP A 63 16.18 4.25 -16.91
N ASN A 64 15.67 3.07 -17.24
CA ASN A 64 14.25 2.82 -17.49
C ASN A 64 13.55 2.09 -16.33
N LEU A 65 14.24 1.88 -15.20
CA LEU A 65 13.66 1.18 -14.05
C LEU A 65 12.59 2.07 -13.39
N SER A 66 11.33 1.76 -13.65
CA SER A 66 10.18 2.52 -13.16
C SER A 66 9.48 1.88 -11.98
N SER A 67 9.77 0.62 -11.65
CA SER A 67 9.11 -0.11 -10.57
C SER A 67 10.10 -0.94 -9.76
N LEU A 68 9.98 -0.88 -8.44
CA LEU A 68 10.80 -1.66 -7.53
C LEU A 68 9.94 -2.27 -6.43
N VAL A 69 10.16 -3.56 -6.18
CA VAL A 69 9.61 -4.26 -5.03
C VAL A 69 10.75 -4.71 -4.14
N LEU A 70 10.70 -4.30 -2.88
CA LEU A 70 11.59 -4.74 -1.82
C LEU A 70 10.78 -5.55 -0.84
N ARG A 71 11.14 -6.82 -0.69
CA ARG A 71 10.43 -7.71 0.22
C ARG A 71 11.38 -8.25 1.28
N GLY A 72 11.12 -7.91 2.54
CA GLY A 72 11.69 -8.54 3.71
C GLY A 72 11.07 -9.91 3.96
N SER A 73 11.75 -10.73 4.75
CA SER A 73 11.19 -11.99 5.22
C SER A 73 10.09 -11.73 6.27
N ARG A 74 9.16 -12.67 6.41
CA ARG A 74 7.99 -12.50 7.28
C ARG A 74 8.36 -12.37 8.77
N ASP A 75 9.44 -13.04 9.15
CA ASP A 75 9.94 -13.07 10.53
C ASP A 75 10.97 -11.97 10.78
N SER A 76 11.16 -11.06 9.82
CA SER A 76 12.12 -9.98 9.91
C SER A 76 11.55 -8.79 10.65
N THR A 77 12.19 -8.41 11.75
CA THR A 77 11.98 -7.12 12.42
C THR A 77 12.84 -6.02 11.80
N GLN A 78 13.28 -6.20 10.55
CA GLN A 78 14.29 -5.33 9.95
C GLN A 78 13.70 -3.96 9.60
N GLU A 79 14.38 -2.92 10.06
CA GLU A 79 14.11 -1.56 9.65
C GLU A 79 14.74 -1.27 8.29
N LEU A 80 14.04 -0.51 7.45
CA LEU A 80 14.60 -0.03 6.20
C LEU A 80 15.67 1.04 6.49
N GLU A 81 16.93 0.71 6.24
CA GLU A 81 18.07 1.55 6.61
C GLU A 81 18.26 2.75 5.66
N GLU A 82 18.72 3.88 6.19
CA GLU A 82 18.96 5.10 5.40
C GLU A 82 19.88 4.93 4.18
N PRO A 83 20.98 4.15 4.24
CA PRO A 83 21.83 3.94 3.06
C PRO A 83 21.10 3.24 1.90
N VAL A 84 20.22 2.28 2.22
CA VAL A 84 19.34 1.61 1.25
C VAL A 84 18.40 2.62 0.62
N VAL A 85 17.78 3.45 1.44
CA VAL A 85 16.86 4.51 1.02
C VAL A 85 17.56 5.51 0.11
N ALA A 86 18.77 5.94 0.45
CA ALA A 86 19.55 6.88 -0.34
C ALA A 86 19.88 6.34 -1.75
N ILE A 87 19.97 5.02 -1.93
CA ILE A 87 20.11 4.39 -3.25
C ILE A 87 18.77 4.38 -3.97
N ILE A 88 17.69 3.98 -3.29
CA ILE A 88 16.33 3.92 -3.87
C ILE A 88 15.91 5.31 -4.38
N SER A 89 16.17 6.37 -3.61
CA SER A 89 15.85 7.75 -3.96
C SER A 89 16.56 8.27 -5.22
N LYS A 90 17.58 7.57 -5.73
CA LYS A 90 18.27 7.91 -6.98
C LYS A 90 17.73 7.16 -8.19
N LEU A 91 16.80 6.23 -7.99
CA LEU A 91 16.21 5.45 -9.07
C LEU A 91 15.04 6.22 -9.70
N PRO A 92 14.80 6.10 -11.02
CA PRO A 92 13.73 6.80 -11.72
C PRO A 92 12.36 6.10 -11.53
N LEU A 93 12.00 5.82 -10.27
CA LEU A 93 10.81 5.04 -9.91
C LEU A 93 9.53 5.86 -10.03
N ARG A 94 8.49 5.20 -10.55
CA ARG A 94 7.08 5.61 -10.51
C ARG A 94 6.25 4.72 -9.59
N SER A 95 6.75 3.53 -9.31
CA SER A 95 6.11 2.53 -8.46
C SER A 95 7.15 1.98 -7.47
N LEU A 96 6.81 1.96 -6.20
CA LEU A 96 7.61 1.36 -5.14
C LEU A 96 6.72 0.50 -4.26
N ALA A 97 7.19 -0.71 -3.92
CA ALA A 97 6.58 -1.53 -2.90
C ALA A 97 7.63 -1.91 -1.87
N ILE A 98 7.35 -1.66 -0.61
CA ILE A 98 8.17 -2.06 0.54
C ILE A 98 7.30 -2.98 1.38
N VAL A 99 7.67 -4.26 1.42
CA VAL A 99 6.88 -5.33 2.02
C VAL A 99 7.70 -5.99 3.11
N GLY A 100 7.14 -6.12 4.32
CA GLY A 100 7.80 -6.81 5.44
C GLY A 100 9.02 -6.06 5.98
N TYR A 101 9.06 -4.73 5.85
CA TYR A 101 10.05 -3.88 6.51
C TYR A 101 9.36 -2.92 7.46
N LYS A 102 9.99 -2.64 8.60
CA LYS A 102 9.62 -1.50 9.43
C LYS A 102 10.18 -0.23 8.80
N VAL A 103 9.31 0.73 8.50
CA VAL A 103 9.69 1.99 7.85
C VAL A 103 9.46 3.13 8.82
N ARG A 104 10.51 3.89 9.12
CA ARG A 104 10.43 5.06 9.99
C ARG A 104 9.91 6.28 9.21
N PRO A 105 9.22 7.24 9.86
CA PRO A 105 8.72 8.43 9.18
C PRO A 105 9.79 9.24 8.42
N GLU A 106 11.00 9.35 8.97
CA GLU A 106 12.11 10.10 8.36
C GLU A 106 12.54 9.50 7.01
N VAL A 107 12.42 8.16 6.88
CA VAL A 107 12.68 7.44 5.64
C VAL A 107 11.62 7.74 4.59
N LEU A 108 10.35 7.84 4.99
CA LEU A 108 9.24 8.16 4.09
C LEU A 108 9.38 9.58 3.53
N ASP A 109 9.78 10.55 4.35
CA ASP A 109 10.04 11.92 3.91
C ASP A 109 11.21 11.98 2.92
N LEU A 110 12.28 11.20 3.15
CA LEU A 110 13.41 11.10 2.23
C LEU A 110 13.03 10.46 0.89
N LEU A 111 12.17 9.44 0.90
CA LEU A 111 11.65 8.80 -0.32
C LEU A 111 10.79 9.78 -1.11
N GLY A 112 9.82 10.44 -0.46
CA GLY A 112 8.90 11.35 -1.14
C GLY A 112 9.56 12.59 -1.71
N SER A 113 10.58 13.13 -1.03
CA SER A 113 11.31 14.30 -1.51
C SER A 113 12.07 14.06 -2.82
N ASN A 114 12.40 12.80 -3.13
CA ASN A 114 13.26 12.46 -4.26
C ASN A 114 12.54 11.65 -5.35
N LEU A 115 11.44 10.98 -5.01
CA LEU A 115 10.70 10.11 -5.92
C LEU A 115 9.38 10.75 -6.33
N GLN A 116 9.09 10.70 -7.63
CA GLN A 116 7.81 11.13 -8.18
C GLN A 116 6.92 9.89 -8.37
N LEU A 117 6.55 9.25 -7.26
CA LEU A 117 5.75 8.03 -7.26
C LEU A 117 4.30 8.33 -7.63
N ALA A 118 3.76 7.53 -8.54
CA ALA A 118 2.32 7.42 -8.80
C ALA A 118 1.70 6.27 -7.98
N ALA A 119 2.49 5.24 -7.68
CA ALA A 119 2.06 4.08 -6.91
C ALA A 119 3.02 3.76 -5.76
N PHE A 120 2.48 3.58 -4.56
CA PHE A 120 3.27 3.25 -3.38
C PHE A 120 2.55 2.19 -2.54
N GLN A 121 3.27 1.13 -2.20
CA GLN A 121 2.78 0.09 -1.31
C GLN A 121 3.72 -0.01 -0.11
N LEU A 122 3.13 0.13 1.07
CA LEU A 122 3.75 -0.13 2.35
C LEU A 122 2.98 -1.28 2.98
N VAL A 123 3.62 -2.45 3.07
CA VAL A 123 3.00 -3.64 3.66
C VAL A 123 3.80 -4.07 4.87
N SER A 124 3.17 -4.06 6.04
CA SER A 124 3.76 -4.56 7.28
C SER A 124 3.22 -5.95 7.61
N PHE A 125 4.06 -6.77 8.25
CA PHE A 125 3.62 -8.02 8.90
C PHE A 125 3.45 -7.85 10.41
N GLU A 126 3.78 -6.68 10.92
CA GLU A 126 3.66 -6.29 12.33
C GLU A 126 2.66 -5.14 12.47
N ASP A 127 2.04 -5.07 13.64
CA ASP A 127 1.17 -3.95 14.00
C ASP A 127 2.01 -2.70 14.31
N VAL A 128 2.29 -1.91 13.27
CA VAL A 128 3.11 -0.70 13.36
C VAL A 128 2.23 0.53 13.18
N PRO A 129 2.25 1.48 14.14
CA PRO A 129 1.59 2.76 13.97
C PRO A 129 2.19 3.55 12.80
N LEU A 130 1.34 4.08 11.91
CA LEU A 130 1.74 4.90 10.77
C LEU A 130 0.89 6.17 10.71
N ASP A 131 1.56 7.32 10.82
CA ASP A 131 0.97 8.64 10.62
C ASP A 131 0.90 8.95 9.12
N LEU A 132 -0.29 9.31 8.61
CA LEU A 132 -0.49 9.65 7.20
C LEU A 132 0.15 10.99 6.76
N GLY A 133 0.75 11.76 7.68
CA GLY A 133 1.45 13.02 7.40
C GLY A 133 2.62 12.89 6.41
N PHE A 134 3.16 11.69 6.19
CA PHE A 134 4.18 11.46 5.16
C PHE A 134 3.65 11.68 3.74
N LEU A 135 2.33 11.61 3.52
CA LEU A 135 1.72 11.75 2.19
C LEU A 135 1.98 13.12 1.56
N LYS A 136 2.25 14.16 2.36
CA LYS A 136 2.70 15.48 1.86
C LYS A 136 3.96 15.39 0.99
N SER A 137 4.79 14.38 1.24
CA SER A 137 6.03 14.14 0.53
C SER A 137 5.78 13.43 -0.80
N PHE A 138 4.57 12.96 -1.10
CA PHE A 138 4.21 12.24 -2.32
C PHE A 138 3.07 12.92 -3.10
N PRO A 139 3.25 14.15 -3.61
CA PRO A 139 2.17 14.95 -4.21
C PRO A 139 1.58 14.38 -5.51
N GLN A 140 2.27 13.44 -6.15
CA GLN A 140 1.82 12.76 -7.38
C GLN A 140 1.22 11.38 -7.13
N LEU A 141 1.06 10.99 -5.86
CA LEU A 141 0.59 9.64 -5.53
C LEU A 141 -0.89 9.48 -5.90
N GLU A 142 -1.17 8.45 -6.69
CA GLU A 142 -2.50 8.10 -7.17
C GLU A 142 -3.02 6.80 -6.53
N THR A 143 -2.12 5.85 -6.27
CA THR A 143 -2.48 4.57 -5.66
C THR A 143 -1.65 4.32 -4.41
N LEU A 144 -2.32 4.01 -3.30
CA LEU A 144 -1.70 3.74 -2.02
C LEU A 144 -2.22 2.44 -1.40
N ASP A 145 -1.31 1.62 -0.92
CA ASP A 145 -1.60 0.42 -0.13
C ASP A 145 -0.86 0.51 1.20
N LEU A 146 -1.61 0.41 2.31
CA LEU A 146 -1.11 0.51 3.69
C LEU A 146 -1.36 -0.78 4.49
N THR A 147 -1.38 -1.93 3.82
CA THR A 147 -1.69 -3.21 4.45
C THR A 147 -0.85 -3.49 5.69
N GLY A 148 -1.50 -3.90 6.78
CA GLY A 148 -0.89 -4.34 8.02
C GLY A 148 -0.41 -3.22 8.95
N TYR A 149 -0.66 -1.95 8.62
CA TYR A 149 -0.35 -0.83 9.51
C TYR A 149 -1.54 -0.44 10.40
N THR A 150 -1.23 0.12 11.57
CA THR A 150 -2.21 0.83 12.39
C THR A 150 -2.15 2.30 12.08
N LEU A 151 -3.18 2.81 11.41
CA LEU A 151 -3.18 4.17 10.91
C LEU A 151 -3.55 5.15 12.03
N VAL A 152 -2.70 6.15 12.25
CA VAL A 152 -2.89 7.18 13.28
C VAL A 152 -3.26 8.50 12.63
N ASP A 153 -4.30 9.12 13.17
CA ASP A 153 -5.00 10.23 12.54
C ASP A 153 -4.50 11.62 12.99
N SER A 154 -3.23 11.92 12.75
CA SER A 154 -2.59 13.15 13.28
C SER A 154 -2.44 14.32 12.28
N ALA A 155 -2.61 14.11 10.98
CA ALA A 155 -2.33 15.14 9.96
C ALA A 155 -3.60 15.72 9.32
N THR A 156 -3.78 17.04 9.33
CA THR A 156 -5.04 17.68 8.91
C THR A 156 -5.30 17.72 7.40
N GLU A 157 -4.27 17.62 6.55
CA GLU A 157 -4.41 17.68 5.08
C GLU A 157 -3.27 16.91 4.38
N ALA A 158 -3.58 16.21 3.28
CA ALA A 158 -2.59 15.62 2.39
C ALA A 158 -2.85 16.11 0.95
N PRO A 159 -1.90 16.80 0.29
CA PRO A 159 -2.06 17.32 -1.07
C PRO A 159 -1.87 16.22 -2.13
N THR A 160 -2.54 15.07 -1.94
CA THR A 160 -2.35 13.88 -2.77
C THR A 160 -3.60 13.58 -3.58
N LYS A 161 -3.42 13.24 -4.85
CA LYS A 161 -4.50 12.83 -5.77
C LYS A 161 -4.78 11.34 -5.65
N ILE A 162 -4.95 10.83 -4.43
CA ILE A 162 -5.19 9.40 -4.26
C ILE A 162 -6.55 9.06 -4.86
N ILE A 163 -6.52 8.21 -5.89
CA ILE A 163 -7.67 7.68 -6.60
C ILE A 163 -8.01 6.29 -6.08
N PHE A 164 -7.00 5.53 -5.66
CA PHE A 164 -7.15 4.18 -5.13
C PHE A 164 -6.44 4.02 -3.77
N LEU A 165 -7.17 3.55 -2.78
CA LEU A 165 -6.67 3.31 -1.42
C LEU A 165 -7.00 1.89 -0.95
N ARG A 166 -5.97 1.13 -0.58
CA ARG A 166 -6.13 -0.18 0.06
C ARG A 166 -5.68 -0.14 1.51
N ILE A 167 -6.55 -0.63 2.40
CA ILE A 167 -6.36 -0.72 3.83
C ILE A 167 -6.76 -2.12 4.28
N ALA A 168 -5.80 -3.03 4.25
CA ALA A 168 -6.01 -4.43 4.62
C ALA A 168 -5.29 -4.78 5.93
N GLY A 169 -5.95 -5.52 6.82
CA GLY A 169 -5.36 -5.96 8.09
C GLY A 169 -5.02 -4.83 9.05
N CYS A 170 -5.69 -3.67 8.93
CA CYS A 170 -5.44 -2.51 9.77
C CYS A 170 -6.35 -2.56 11.01
N VAL A 171 -5.75 -2.74 12.19
CA VAL A 171 -6.46 -2.83 13.47
C VAL A 171 -6.40 -1.46 14.16
N GLY A 172 -7.46 -0.67 14.10
CA GLY A 172 -7.47 0.69 14.69
C GLY A 172 -7.65 1.83 13.70
N SER A 173 -7.87 1.52 12.42
CA SER A 173 -8.30 2.47 11.38
C SER A 173 -9.69 3.08 11.61
N GLY A 174 -10.38 2.71 12.71
CA GLY A 174 -11.78 3.06 13.01
C GLY A 174 -12.08 4.56 13.11
N THR A 175 -11.09 5.45 13.05
CA THR A 175 -11.32 6.90 13.13
C THR A 175 -10.90 7.68 11.89
N LEU A 176 -10.45 7.02 10.83
CA LEU A 176 -9.95 7.75 9.66
C LEU A 176 -11.07 8.55 8.99
N ASP A 177 -11.03 9.87 9.20
CA ASP A 177 -11.80 10.83 8.43
C ASP A 177 -11.12 11.00 7.06
N PHE A 178 -11.40 10.06 6.16
CA PHE A 178 -10.83 10.04 4.82
C PHE A 178 -11.34 11.16 3.91
N THR A 179 -12.51 11.73 4.21
CA THR A 179 -13.23 12.59 3.26
C THR A 179 -12.55 13.89 2.95
N SER A 180 -11.96 14.52 3.96
CA SER A 180 -11.23 15.77 3.77
C SER A 180 -9.88 15.54 3.09
N ARG A 181 -9.35 14.31 3.16
CA ARG A 181 -7.97 13.99 2.74
C ARG A 181 -7.87 13.50 1.31
N PHE A 182 -8.89 12.81 0.83
CA PHE A 182 -8.87 12.15 -0.48
C PHE A 182 -10.15 12.50 -1.28
N PRO A 183 -10.32 13.77 -1.69
CA PRO A 183 -11.52 14.19 -2.42
C PRO A 183 -11.66 13.52 -3.80
N ASP A 184 -10.54 13.09 -4.40
CA ASP A 184 -10.48 12.44 -5.71
C ASP A 184 -10.60 10.90 -5.63
N LEU A 185 -10.85 10.35 -4.44
CA LEU A 185 -10.84 8.91 -4.21
C LEU A 185 -12.00 8.24 -4.96
N ALA A 186 -11.65 7.37 -5.90
CA ALA A 186 -12.60 6.68 -6.76
C ALA A 186 -12.86 5.24 -6.31
N ALA A 187 -11.87 4.62 -5.67
CA ALA A 187 -11.93 3.23 -5.24
C ALA A 187 -11.26 3.04 -3.87
N VAL A 188 -11.92 2.29 -2.99
CA VAL A 188 -11.41 1.95 -1.66
C VAL A 188 -11.58 0.48 -1.38
N GLU A 189 -10.52 -0.15 -0.89
CA GLU A 189 -10.54 -1.54 -0.44
C GLU A 189 -10.25 -1.65 1.05
N PHE A 190 -11.20 -2.21 1.79
CA PHE A 190 -11.02 -2.68 3.15
C PHE A 190 -11.03 -4.21 3.15
N GLU A 191 -10.00 -4.81 3.73
CA GLU A 191 -9.94 -6.26 3.89
C GLU A 191 -9.45 -6.60 5.29
N SER A 192 -10.15 -7.43 6.06
CA SER A 192 -9.71 -7.82 7.41
C SER A 192 -9.40 -6.63 8.32
N SER A 193 -10.13 -5.53 8.15
CA SER A 193 -9.93 -4.25 8.85
C SER A 193 -11.15 -3.89 9.68
N ARG A 194 -10.95 -3.05 10.71
CA ARG A 194 -12.07 -2.43 11.46
C ARG A 194 -12.47 -1.13 10.77
N VAL A 195 -13.71 -1.04 10.34
CA VAL A 195 -14.27 0.13 9.65
C VAL A 195 -15.39 0.72 10.50
N SER A 196 -15.31 2.01 10.83
CA SER A 196 -16.38 2.67 11.59
C SER A 196 -17.49 3.21 10.70
N MET A 197 -18.64 3.45 11.32
CA MET A 197 -19.77 4.10 10.64
C MET A 197 -19.47 5.52 10.17
N THR A 198 -18.61 6.25 10.89
CA THR A 198 -18.15 7.58 10.46
C THR A 198 -17.37 7.48 9.16
N ALA A 199 -16.44 6.53 9.04
CA ALA A 199 -15.68 6.32 7.80
C ALA A 199 -16.61 5.99 6.63
N LEU A 200 -17.63 5.13 6.82
CA LEU A 200 -18.59 4.78 5.75
C LEU A 200 -19.48 5.94 5.33
N ARG A 201 -19.98 6.74 6.28
CA ARG A 201 -20.75 7.96 5.96
C ARG A 201 -19.92 8.95 5.18
N ASN A 202 -18.65 9.08 5.57
CA ASN A 202 -17.69 9.94 4.90
C ASN A 202 -17.47 9.45 3.45
N LEU A 203 -17.25 8.15 3.22
CA LEU A 203 -17.19 7.61 1.86
C LEU A 203 -18.42 7.97 1.03
N GLY A 204 -19.61 8.05 1.64
CA GLY A 204 -20.85 8.47 0.98
C GLY A 204 -20.90 9.94 0.54
N SER A 205 -19.98 10.79 0.99
CA SER A 205 -19.88 12.19 0.55
C SER A 205 -18.83 12.44 -0.53
N LEU A 206 -18.10 11.39 -0.96
CA LEU A 206 -17.10 11.49 -2.01
C LEU A 206 -17.77 11.36 -3.39
N ASP A 207 -17.83 12.47 -4.13
CA ASP A 207 -18.44 12.51 -5.47
C ASP A 207 -17.74 11.59 -6.49
N SER A 208 -16.44 11.32 -6.29
CA SER A 208 -15.63 10.50 -7.17
C SER A 208 -15.75 9.00 -6.91
N LEU A 209 -16.24 8.61 -5.72
CA LEU A 209 -16.25 7.22 -5.28
C LEU A 209 -17.24 6.41 -6.11
N ASN A 210 -16.75 5.33 -6.71
CA ASN A 210 -17.56 4.44 -7.53
C ASN A 210 -17.32 2.96 -7.21
N HIS A 211 -16.30 2.63 -6.44
CA HIS A 211 -16.00 1.26 -6.04
C HIS A 211 -15.62 1.17 -4.57
N LEU A 212 -16.28 0.27 -3.84
CA LEU A 212 -16.00 -0.02 -2.45
C LEU A 212 -15.92 -1.54 -2.27
N VAL A 213 -14.76 -2.02 -1.83
CA VAL A 213 -14.56 -3.43 -1.49
C VAL A 213 -14.46 -3.56 0.03
N MET A 214 -15.22 -4.49 0.60
CA MET A 214 -15.22 -4.80 2.02
C MET A 214 -15.25 -6.30 2.24
N PHE A 215 -14.11 -6.91 2.53
CA PHE A 215 -14.01 -8.34 2.83
C PHE A 215 -13.54 -8.56 4.26
N ASN A 216 -14.21 -9.44 5.00
CA ASN A 216 -13.81 -9.82 6.37
C ASN A 216 -13.66 -8.60 7.31
N CYS A 217 -14.45 -7.55 7.08
CA CYS A 217 -14.41 -6.35 7.91
C CYS A 217 -15.25 -6.53 9.17
N SER A 218 -14.78 -5.94 10.27
CA SER A 218 -15.55 -5.75 11.50
C SER A 218 -15.95 -4.28 11.65
N TYR A 219 -17.04 -4.05 12.39
CA TYR A 219 -17.63 -2.73 12.61
C TYR A 219 -18.10 -2.62 14.05
N ASP A 220 -18.03 -1.41 14.57
CA ASP A 220 -18.21 -1.04 15.98
C ASP A 220 -19.68 -0.83 16.38
N GLU A 221 -20.56 -0.55 15.43
CA GLU A 221 -21.97 -0.22 15.68
C GLU A 221 -22.96 -1.21 15.07
N TYR A 222 -24.21 -1.20 15.58
CA TYR A 222 -25.33 -2.08 15.19
C TYR A 222 -25.37 -2.41 13.69
N GLY A 223 -25.33 -3.69 13.34
CA GLY A 223 -25.28 -4.15 11.94
C GLY A 223 -26.45 -3.70 11.03
N SER A 224 -27.57 -3.25 11.60
CA SER A 224 -28.65 -2.63 10.83
C SER A 224 -28.24 -1.29 10.21
N MET A 225 -27.47 -0.46 10.93
CA MET A 225 -27.01 0.84 10.44
C MET A 225 -25.97 0.70 9.33
N LEU A 226 -25.14 -0.35 9.38
CA LEU A 226 -24.21 -0.66 8.30
C LEU A 226 -24.94 -0.94 6.99
N THR A 227 -25.97 -1.80 7.05
CA THR A 227 -26.75 -2.18 5.86
C THR A 227 -27.38 -0.96 5.20
N ASP A 228 -27.93 -0.03 5.99
CA ASP A 228 -28.52 1.21 5.48
C ASP A 228 -27.47 2.10 4.79
N GLN A 229 -26.25 2.21 5.32
CA GLN A 229 -25.19 3.01 4.70
C GLN A 229 -24.66 2.38 3.41
N LEU A 230 -24.44 1.06 3.39
CA LEU A 230 -24.01 0.37 2.16
C LEU A 230 -25.07 0.47 1.07
N GLN A 231 -26.36 0.40 1.44
CA GLN A 231 -27.45 0.66 0.50
C GLN A 231 -27.50 2.12 0.04
N ALA A 232 -27.19 3.08 0.91
CA ALA A 232 -27.10 4.48 0.51
C ALA A 232 -25.98 4.68 -0.52
N LEU A 233 -24.79 4.13 -0.30
CA LEU A 233 -23.68 4.14 -1.25
C LEU A 233 -24.09 3.51 -2.60
N ALA A 234 -24.73 2.35 -2.56
CA ALA A 234 -25.22 1.68 -3.77
C ALA A 234 -26.27 2.52 -4.53
N LYS A 235 -27.16 3.24 -3.82
CA LYS A 235 -28.12 4.17 -4.44
C LYS A 235 -27.44 5.36 -5.11
N HIS A 236 -26.25 5.74 -4.65
CA HIS A 236 -25.41 6.77 -5.27
C HIS A 236 -24.54 6.23 -6.42
N GLY A 237 -24.71 4.96 -6.82
CA GLY A 237 -23.99 4.36 -7.95
C GLY A 237 -22.64 3.76 -7.58
N VAL A 238 -22.30 3.68 -6.29
CA VAL A 238 -21.11 2.98 -5.82
C VAL A 238 -21.32 1.48 -5.94
N VAL A 239 -20.41 0.79 -6.61
CA VAL A 239 -20.37 -0.68 -6.63
C VAL A 239 -19.77 -1.14 -5.30
N VAL A 240 -20.56 -1.87 -4.52
CA VAL A 240 -20.14 -2.43 -3.23
C VAL A 240 -19.93 -3.94 -3.39
N GLU A 241 -18.73 -4.41 -3.10
CA GLU A 241 -18.35 -5.83 -3.16
C GLU A 241 -17.86 -6.34 -1.80
N GLY A 242 -18.32 -7.53 -1.42
CA GLY A 242 -17.69 -8.35 -0.38
C GLY A 242 -18.59 -8.83 0.75
N ASP A 243 -17.96 -9.50 1.71
CA ASP A 243 -18.61 -10.15 2.86
C ASP A 243 -18.26 -9.41 4.15
N TYR A 244 -19.29 -8.99 4.89
CA TYR A 244 -19.16 -8.19 6.12
C TYR A 244 -20.02 -8.80 7.24
N SER A 245 -19.48 -8.89 8.46
CA SER A 245 -20.12 -9.54 9.60
C SER A 245 -20.10 -8.67 10.86
N TYR A 246 -21.24 -8.59 11.56
CA TYR A 246 -21.36 -7.82 12.80
C TYR A 246 -20.61 -8.54 13.91
N VAL A 247 -19.72 -7.83 14.59
CA VAL A 247 -19.06 -8.33 15.80
C VAL A 247 -19.69 -7.60 16.97
N GLU A 248 -20.51 -8.32 17.73
CA GLU A 248 -21.02 -7.82 19.01
C GLU A 248 -19.80 -7.68 19.95
N GLU A 249 -19.47 -6.46 20.40
CA GLU A 249 -18.44 -6.27 21.41
C GLU A 249 -18.91 -6.97 22.70
N THR A 250 -18.49 -8.21 22.90
CA THR A 250 -18.65 -8.85 24.20
C THR A 250 -17.73 -8.10 25.16
N GLU A 251 -18.31 -7.29 26.05
CA GLU A 251 -17.67 -6.83 27.28
C GLU A 251 -17.25 -8.06 28.10
N GLY A 252 -16.08 -8.59 27.76
CA GLY A 252 -15.56 -9.84 28.30
C GLY A 252 -14.05 -9.78 28.25
N GLY A 253 -13.46 -8.82 28.97
CA GLY A 253 -12.05 -8.87 29.30
C GLY A 253 -11.72 -10.22 29.95
N PRO A 254 -10.48 -10.73 29.80
CA PRO A 254 -10.06 -11.90 30.54
C PRO A 254 -10.13 -11.58 32.04
N GLY A 255 -11.14 -12.13 32.71
CA GLY A 255 -11.16 -12.26 34.16
C GLY A 255 -9.97 -13.12 34.62
N PRO A 256 -9.50 -12.89 35.86
CA PRO A 256 -8.14 -13.18 36.33
C PRO A 256 -7.65 -14.61 36.16
#